data_AF-R5LKI7-F1
#
_entry.id   AF-R5LKI7-F1
#
_cell.length_a   1.000
_cell.length_b   1.000
_cell.length_c   1.000
_cell.angle_alpha   90.00
_cell.angle_beta   90.00
_cell.angle_gamma   90.00
#
_symmetry.space_group_name_H-M   'P 1'
#
loop_
_entity.id
_entity.type
_entity.pdbx_description
1 polymer ?
#
loop_
_entity_poly.entity_id
_entity_poly.type
_entity_poly.pdbx_seq_one_letter_code
_entity_poly.pdbx_strand_id
1 'polypeptide(L)'
;MAASRILSDGYGQCNTKSILFMALLRGVGIPCRIHGFTIDKKLQKGAMTGFVYNSAPRNVVHSWVEVFYKDKWYELEGFILDKEYLEKLKEKFKNCSGMFFGYGVATKDLKNPIIDWNLNNTYIQSEGINNDFGVYDSPDEFFREHRQKMSKLKEFLYRNIGRHLMNRNVKRIRKGL
;
A
#
# COMPACT_ATOMS: atom_id res chain seq x y z
N MET A 1 14.92 5.03 -0.30
CA MET A 1 15.20 4.70 -1.72
C MET A 1 14.81 5.91 -2.54
N ALA A 2 15.61 6.35 -3.51
CA ALA A 2 15.28 7.53 -4.32
C ALA A 2 14.03 7.29 -5.20
N ALA A 3 13.20 8.32 -5.36
CA ALA A 3 11.97 8.26 -6.18
C ALA A 3 12.26 7.92 -7.65
N SER A 4 13.36 8.44 -8.21
CA SER A 4 13.80 8.12 -9.57
C SER A 4 14.06 6.62 -9.79
N ARG A 5 14.67 5.95 -8.80
CA ARG A 5 14.87 4.50 -8.84
C ARG A 5 13.56 3.74 -8.74
N ILE A 6 12.66 4.17 -7.86
CA ILE A 6 11.34 3.53 -7.71
C ILE A 6 10.55 3.60 -9.02
N LEU A 7 10.58 4.76 -9.69
CA LEU A 7 9.97 4.95 -11.00
C LEU A 7 10.60 4.01 -12.04
N SER A 8 11.93 3.96 -12.10
CA SER A 8 12.66 3.09 -13.03
C SER A 8 12.43 1.59 -12.78
N ASP A 9 12.20 1.16 -11.54
CA ASP A 9 11.94 -0.24 -11.22
C ASP A 9 10.60 -0.71 -11.82
N GLY A 10 9.64 0.18 -12.08
CA GLY A 10 8.37 -0.13 -12.75
C GLY A 10 7.40 -1.00 -11.94
N TYR A 11 7.68 -1.23 -10.66
CA TYR A 11 6.79 -1.89 -9.70
C TYR A 11 7.04 -1.34 -8.30
N GLY A 12 6.08 -1.52 -7.39
CA GLY A 12 6.21 -1.02 -6.04
C GLY A 12 5.13 -1.52 -5.09
N GLN A 13 5.39 -1.28 -3.82
CA GLN A 13 4.46 -1.47 -2.69
C GLN A 13 4.02 -0.11 -2.16
N CYS A 14 3.10 -0.07 -1.20
CA CYS A 14 2.64 1.15 -0.53
C CYS A 14 3.76 2.15 -0.25
N ASN A 15 4.78 1.78 0.53
CA ASN A 15 5.85 2.66 0.97
C ASN A 15 6.65 3.25 -0.20
N THR A 16 7.00 2.43 -1.20
CA THR A 16 7.68 2.94 -2.40
C THR A 16 6.77 3.83 -3.24
N LYS A 17 5.47 3.50 -3.33
CA LYS A 17 4.50 4.32 -4.04
C LYS A 17 4.29 5.65 -3.32
N SER A 18 4.23 5.68 -1.98
CA SER A 18 4.16 6.91 -1.17
C SER A 18 5.37 7.80 -1.42
N ILE A 19 6.60 7.24 -1.40
CA ILE A 19 7.82 8.00 -1.70
C ILE A 19 7.75 8.63 -3.10
N LEU A 20 7.38 7.85 -4.12
CA LEU A 20 7.28 8.36 -5.49
C LEU A 20 6.17 9.40 -5.62
N PHE A 21 5.00 9.16 -5.03
CA PHE A 21 3.85 10.05 -5.10
C PHE A 21 4.14 11.39 -4.42
N MET A 22 4.75 11.39 -3.23
CA MET A 22 5.19 12.62 -2.57
C MET A 22 6.22 13.39 -3.40
N ALA A 23 7.18 12.70 -4.03
CA ALA A 23 8.16 13.35 -4.89
C ALA A 23 7.51 14.04 -6.10
N LEU A 24 6.52 13.40 -6.72
CA LEU A 24 5.74 13.97 -7.83
C LEU A 24 4.93 15.19 -7.39
N LEU A 25 4.22 15.09 -6.26
CA LEU A 25 3.43 16.18 -5.70
C LEU A 25 4.30 17.40 -5.38
N ARG A 26 5.45 17.19 -4.74
CA ARG A 26 6.41 18.25 -4.42
C ARG A 26 7.02 18.87 -5.67
N GLY A 27 7.27 18.06 -6.69
CA GLY A 27 7.76 18.53 -7.99
C GLY A 27 6.83 19.53 -8.67
N VAL A 28 5.53 19.51 -8.34
CA VAL A 28 4.52 20.46 -8.85
C VAL A 28 4.04 21.45 -7.78
N GLY A 29 4.73 21.54 -6.64
CA GLY A 29 4.42 22.51 -5.59
C GLY A 29 3.21 22.19 -4.70
N ILE A 30 2.70 20.96 -4.71
CA ILE A 30 1.60 20.54 -3.82
C ILE A 30 2.19 20.12 -2.46
N PRO A 31 1.83 20.78 -1.35
CA PRO A 31 2.29 20.38 -0.02
C PRO A 31 1.72 19.00 0.34
N CYS A 32 2.60 18.13 0.85
CA CYS A 32 2.24 16.76 1.22
C CYS A 32 3.09 16.24 2.37
N ARG A 33 2.51 15.33 3.14
CA ARG A 33 3.13 14.62 4.27
C ARG A 33 2.83 13.13 4.21
N ILE A 34 3.65 12.30 4.85
CA ILE A 34 3.43 10.85 4.92
C ILE A 34 2.72 10.50 6.21
N HIS A 35 1.73 9.62 6.16
CA HIS A 35 1.09 9.06 7.34
C HIS A 35 1.58 7.63 7.50
N GLY A 36 2.18 7.32 8.64
CA GLY A 36 2.80 6.03 8.93
C GLY A 36 1.97 5.18 9.87
N PHE A 37 1.89 3.88 9.61
CA PHE A 37 1.18 2.93 10.48
C PHE A 37 1.68 1.50 10.27
N THR A 38 1.22 0.57 11.10
CA THR A 38 1.30 -0.87 10.79
C THR A 38 -0.07 -1.45 10.48
N ILE A 39 -0.05 -2.48 9.63
CA ILE A 39 -1.21 -3.30 9.30
C ILE A 39 -0.96 -4.77 9.68
N ASP A 40 -2.04 -5.53 9.90
CA ASP A 40 -1.92 -6.99 10.05
C ASP A 40 -1.62 -7.64 8.68
N LYS A 41 -0.65 -8.54 8.65
CA LYS A 41 -0.24 -9.26 7.43
C LYS A 41 -1.38 -9.99 6.73
N LYS A 42 -2.49 -10.30 7.42
CA LYS A 42 -3.74 -10.79 6.82
C LYS A 42 -4.14 -9.99 5.58
N LEU A 43 -3.82 -8.70 5.54
CA LEU A 43 -4.14 -7.81 4.42
C LEU A 43 -3.45 -8.26 3.16
N GLN A 44 -2.25 -8.81 3.29
CA GLN A 44 -1.45 -9.32 2.19
C GLN A 44 -1.79 -10.77 1.83
N LYS A 45 -2.66 -11.46 2.59
CA LYS A 45 -3.04 -12.85 2.31
C LYS A 45 -3.73 -12.93 0.95
N GLY A 46 -3.24 -13.77 0.06
CA GLY A 46 -3.78 -13.90 -1.30
C GLY A 46 -2.97 -13.11 -2.34
N ALA A 47 -2.49 -11.91 -2.00
CA ALA A 47 -1.49 -11.20 -2.81
C ALA A 47 -0.08 -11.80 -2.61
N MET A 48 0.25 -12.13 -1.37
CA MET A 48 1.37 -12.98 -0.97
C MET A 48 0.84 -14.39 -0.66
N THR A 49 1.56 -15.42 -1.09
CA THR A 49 1.15 -16.82 -0.94
C THR A 49 2.30 -17.69 -0.41
N GLY A 50 1.96 -18.88 0.10
CA GLY A 50 2.90 -19.90 0.53
C GLY A 50 3.94 -19.41 1.55
N PHE A 51 5.19 -19.81 1.34
CA PHE A 51 6.31 -19.48 2.23
C PHE A 51 6.53 -17.97 2.40
N VAL A 52 6.27 -17.18 1.35
CA VAL A 52 6.43 -15.72 1.38
C VAL A 52 5.48 -15.09 2.39
N TYR A 53 4.22 -15.55 2.44
CA TYR A 53 3.25 -15.09 3.43
C TYR A 53 3.55 -15.61 4.85
N ASN A 54 3.96 -16.87 4.97
CA ASN A 54 4.25 -17.48 6.27
C ASN A 54 5.46 -16.84 6.96
N SER A 55 6.49 -16.48 6.18
CA SER A 55 7.71 -15.83 6.68
C SER A 55 7.56 -14.33 6.97
N ALA A 56 6.48 -13.71 6.50
CA ALA A 56 6.21 -12.28 6.70
C ALA A 56 5.88 -11.97 8.18
N PRO A 57 6.37 -10.83 8.69
CA PRO A 57 6.06 -10.36 10.04
C PRO A 57 4.56 -10.11 10.20
N ARG A 58 4.02 -10.29 11.41
CA ARG A 58 2.59 -10.09 11.67
C ARG A 58 2.16 -8.63 11.45
N ASN A 59 2.97 -7.68 11.92
CA ASN A 59 2.74 -6.25 11.73
C ASN A 59 3.68 -5.77 10.63
N VAL A 60 3.10 -5.18 9.59
CA VAL A 60 3.82 -4.71 8.42
C VAL A 60 3.74 -3.19 8.38
N VAL A 61 4.90 -2.53 8.30
CA VAL A 61 5.00 -1.07 8.16
C VAL A 61 4.40 -0.64 6.83
N HIS A 62 3.47 0.30 6.90
CA HIS A 62 2.72 0.84 5.79
C HIS A 62 2.68 2.36 5.86
N SER A 63 2.20 2.95 4.77
CA SER A 63 1.96 4.39 4.70
C SER A 63 0.96 4.73 3.61
N TRP A 64 0.34 5.89 3.76
CA TRP A 64 -0.28 6.67 2.69
C TRP A 64 0.26 8.10 2.67
N VAL A 65 -0.23 8.90 1.73
CA VAL A 65 0.17 10.31 1.59
C VAL A 65 -1.03 11.19 1.90
N GLU A 66 -0.80 12.26 2.66
CA GLU A 66 -1.78 13.33 2.83
C GLU A 66 -1.38 14.54 1.99
N VAL A 67 -2.36 15.17 1.35
CA VAL A 67 -2.17 16.36 0.52
C VAL A 67 -2.91 17.55 1.09
N PHE A 68 -2.28 18.72 1.09
CA PHE A 68 -2.92 19.96 1.49
C PHE A 68 -3.51 20.66 0.27
N TYR A 69 -4.83 20.84 0.26
CA TYR A 69 -5.54 21.47 -0.84
C TYR A 69 -6.77 22.20 -0.31
N LYS A 70 -7.00 23.45 -0.74
CA LYS A 70 -8.12 24.31 -0.29
C LYS A 70 -8.26 24.34 1.24
N ASP A 71 -7.16 24.68 1.92
CA ASP A 71 -7.10 24.83 3.38
C ASP A 71 -7.46 23.56 4.18
N LYS A 72 -7.34 22.39 3.54
CA LYS A 72 -7.66 21.09 4.15
C LYS A 72 -6.64 20.02 3.78
N TRP A 73 -6.36 19.14 4.75
CA TRP A 73 -5.62 17.91 4.52
C TRP A 73 -6.55 16.79 4.06
N TYR A 74 -6.16 16.11 2.99
CA TYR A 74 -6.84 14.94 2.45
C TYR A 74 -5.96 13.71 2.52
N GLU A 75 -6.48 12.63 3.08
CA GLU A 75 -5.81 11.33 3.15
C GLU A 75 -5.99 10.58 1.84
N LEU A 76 -4.88 10.30 1.16
CA LEU A 76 -4.88 9.62 -0.13
C LEU A 76 -4.22 8.25 -0.02
N GLU A 77 -5.02 7.20 0.22
CA GLU A 77 -4.55 5.80 0.19
C GLU A 77 -4.93 5.08 -1.12
N GLY A 78 -5.91 5.61 -1.86
CA GLY A 78 -6.47 4.98 -3.07
C GLY A 78 -5.44 4.69 -4.18
N PHE A 79 -4.32 5.41 -4.22
CA PHE A 79 -3.25 5.20 -5.22
C PHE A 79 -2.51 3.86 -5.05
N ILE A 80 -2.69 3.15 -3.93
CA ILE A 80 -1.93 1.94 -3.63
C ILE A 80 -2.32 0.78 -4.55
N LEU A 81 -3.57 0.70 -5.01
CA LEU A 81 -4.03 -0.35 -5.93
C LEU A 81 -4.55 0.25 -7.23
N ASP A 82 -4.20 -0.38 -8.36
CA ASP A 82 -4.73 0.02 -9.67
C ASP A 82 -6.16 -0.48 -9.89
N LYS A 83 -6.92 0.25 -10.73
CA LYS A 83 -8.32 -0.06 -11.03
C LYS A 83 -8.49 -1.46 -11.62
N GLU A 84 -7.62 -1.86 -12.55
CA GLU A 84 -7.67 -3.19 -13.17
C GLU A 84 -7.58 -4.32 -12.13
N TYR A 85 -6.65 -4.21 -11.18
CA TYR A 85 -6.53 -5.17 -10.09
C TYR A 85 -7.78 -5.21 -9.20
N LEU A 86 -8.33 -4.05 -8.84
CA LEU A 86 -9.54 -3.96 -8.02
C LEU A 86 -10.77 -4.54 -8.71
N GLU A 87 -10.96 -4.27 -10.01
CA GLU A 87 -12.08 -4.84 -10.77
C GLU A 87 -11.98 -6.36 -10.82
N LYS A 88 -10.78 -6.93 -11.02
CA LYS A 88 -10.61 -8.39 -10.95
C LYS A 88 -10.85 -8.98 -9.56
N LEU A 89 -10.56 -8.25 -8.49
CA LEU A 89 -10.96 -8.67 -7.15
C LEU A 89 -12.48 -8.61 -6.96
N LYS A 90 -13.16 -7.56 -7.43
CA LYS A 90 -14.62 -7.46 -7.39
C LYS A 90 -15.28 -8.60 -8.14
N GLU A 91 -14.79 -8.96 -9.33
CA GLU A 91 -15.27 -10.11 -10.10
C GLU A 91 -15.06 -11.42 -9.33
N LYS A 92 -13.84 -11.65 -8.83
CA LYS A 92 -13.47 -12.88 -8.10
C LYS A 92 -14.28 -13.06 -6.81
N PHE A 93 -14.61 -11.96 -6.14
CA PHE A 93 -15.35 -11.93 -4.88
C PHE A 93 -16.72 -11.27 -5.01
N LYS A 94 -17.41 -11.45 -6.15
CA LYS A 94 -18.71 -10.82 -6.45
C LYS A 94 -19.81 -11.08 -5.41
N ASN A 95 -19.72 -12.23 -4.74
CA ASN A 95 -20.65 -12.66 -3.70
C ASN A 95 -20.25 -12.18 -2.30
N CYS A 96 -19.14 -11.47 -2.15
CA CYS A 96 -18.75 -10.90 -0.87
C CYS A 96 -19.73 -9.79 -0.48
N SER A 97 -20.30 -9.91 0.71
CA SER A 97 -21.08 -8.89 1.40
C SER A 97 -20.39 -8.54 2.71
N GLY A 98 -20.29 -7.24 3.02
CA GLY A 98 -19.60 -6.74 4.20
C GLY A 98 -18.08 -6.67 4.03
N MET A 99 -17.38 -6.76 5.17
CA MET A 99 -15.94 -6.50 5.25
C MET A 99 -15.12 -7.48 4.41
N PHE A 100 -14.26 -6.93 3.56
CA PHE A 100 -13.26 -7.67 2.81
C PHE A 100 -11.87 -7.42 3.38
N PHE A 101 -11.11 -8.49 3.63
CA PHE A 101 -9.77 -8.42 4.24
C PHE A 101 -8.83 -9.43 3.57
N GLY A 102 -7.90 -8.94 2.76
CA GLY A 102 -6.94 -9.75 2.01
C GLY A 102 -6.63 -9.14 0.65
N TYR A 103 -5.74 -9.77 -0.11
CA TYR A 103 -5.39 -9.36 -1.47
C TYR A 103 -4.93 -7.90 -1.59
N GLY A 104 -4.36 -7.33 -0.54
CA GLY A 104 -3.98 -5.92 -0.50
C GLY A 104 -5.13 -4.97 -0.19
N VAL A 105 -6.30 -5.46 0.21
CA VAL A 105 -7.50 -4.66 0.50
C VAL A 105 -8.00 -4.95 1.92
N ALA A 106 -8.37 -3.90 2.64
CA ALA A 106 -9.15 -3.97 3.87
C ALA A 106 -10.20 -2.86 3.85
N THR A 107 -11.45 -3.22 3.55
CA THR A 107 -12.58 -2.28 3.37
C THR A 107 -13.89 -2.90 3.85
N LYS A 108 -14.85 -2.06 4.25
CA LYS A 108 -16.22 -2.46 4.61
C LYS A 108 -17.09 -2.82 3.40
N ASP A 109 -16.75 -2.29 2.22
CA ASP A 109 -17.44 -2.58 0.96
C ASP A 109 -16.42 -2.68 -0.19
N LEU A 110 -16.19 -3.91 -0.67
CA LEU A 110 -15.30 -4.18 -1.81
C LEU A 110 -15.93 -3.73 -3.14
N LYS A 111 -17.26 -3.66 -3.24
CA LYS A 111 -17.96 -3.31 -4.47
C LYS A 111 -17.81 -1.81 -4.74
N ASN A 112 -17.91 -0.99 -3.69
CA ASN A 112 -17.88 0.47 -3.78
C ASN A 112 -16.80 1.10 -2.87
N PRO A 113 -15.50 0.77 -3.03
CA PRO A 113 -14.47 1.41 -2.22
C PRO A 113 -14.24 2.85 -2.69
N ILE A 114 -14.06 3.76 -1.74
CA ILE A 114 -13.80 5.18 -2.02
C ILE A 114 -12.31 5.35 -2.34
N ILE A 115 -11.93 5.09 -3.59
CA ILE A 115 -10.53 5.13 -4.05
C ILE A 115 -10.22 6.33 -4.95
N ASP A 116 -11.24 6.89 -5.59
CA ASP A 116 -11.11 8.03 -6.49
C ASP A 116 -11.21 9.33 -5.67
N TRP A 117 -10.30 10.26 -5.95
CA TRP A 117 -10.27 11.56 -5.30
C TRP A 117 -11.23 12.52 -6.01
N ASN A 118 -12.17 13.07 -5.25
CA ASN A 118 -13.08 14.13 -5.63
C ASN A 118 -13.31 15.06 -4.42
N LEU A 119 -12.22 15.64 -3.90
CA LEU A 119 -12.24 16.44 -2.66
C LEU A 119 -12.73 15.65 -1.42
N ASN A 120 -12.42 14.35 -1.39
CA ASN A 120 -12.67 13.42 -0.30
C ASN A 120 -11.39 12.68 0.10
N ASN A 121 -11.38 12.08 1.29
CA ASN A 121 -10.37 11.10 1.65
C ASN A 121 -10.59 9.81 0.87
N THR A 122 -9.53 9.08 0.55
CA THR A 122 -9.59 7.81 -0.17
C THR A 122 -8.94 6.71 0.65
N TYR A 123 -9.59 5.54 0.68
CA TYR A 123 -9.16 4.40 1.47
C TYR A 123 -9.36 3.09 0.73
N ILE A 124 -8.42 2.17 0.95
CA ILE A 124 -8.48 0.80 0.43
C ILE A 124 -7.87 -0.23 1.40
N GLN A 125 -7.11 0.22 2.40
CA GLN A 125 -6.40 -0.63 3.37
C GLN A 125 -6.59 -0.16 4.82
N SER A 126 -7.26 0.96 5.06
CA SER A 126 -7.43 1.57 6.39
C SER A 126 -8.07 0.68 7.44
N GLU A 127 -9.00 -0.21 7.08
CA GLU A 127 -9.60 -1.16 8.03
C GLU A 127 -8.60 -2.23 8.51
N GLY A 128 -7.40 -2.28 7.92
CA GLY A 128 -6.32 -3.19 8.29
C GLY A 128 -5.30 -2.61 9.27
N ILE A 129 -5.42 -1.33 9.63
CA ILE A 129 -4.50 -0.64 10.56
C ILE A 129 -4.62 -1.27 11.95
N ASN A 130 -3.47 -1.55 12.56
CA ASN A 130 -3.40 -2.06 13.93
C ASN A 130 -2.49 -1.28 14.87
N ASN A 131 -1.73 -0.32 14.33
CA ASN A 131 -1.03 0.68 15.13
C ASN A 131 -0.75 1.92 14.27
N ASP A 132 -1.22 3.07 14.70
CA ASP A 132 -1.06 4.34 14.01
C ASP A 132 0.16 5.09 14.57
N PHE A 133 1.07 5.54 13.70
CA PHE A 133 2.24 6.35 14.08
C PHE A 133 2.04 7.85 13.82
N GLY A 134 0.97 8.23 13.12
CA GLY A 134 0.69 9.60 12.75
C GLY A 134 1.47 10.08 11.53
N VAL A 135 1.66 11.39 11.47
CA VAL A 135 2.17 12.09 10.28
C VAL A 135 3.63 12.53 10.43
N TYR A 136 4.35 12.49 9.31
CA TYR A 136 5.74 12.91 9.20
C TYR A 136 5.93 13.80 7.97
N ASP A 137 6.84 14.77 8.08
CA ASP A 137 7.14 15.68 6.98
C ASP A 137 7.92 14.97 5.87
N SER A 138 8.66 13.90 6.15
CA SER A 138 9.38 13.15 5.13
C SER A 138 9.31 11.63 5.30
N PRO A 139 9.38 10.87 4.19
CA PRO A 139 9.56 9.42 4.26
C PRO A 139 10.83 9.02 5.01
N ASP A 140 11.90 9.81 4.92
CA ASP A 140 13.18 9.50 5.56
C ASP A 140 13.08 9.58 7.09
N GLU A 141 12.40 10.59 7.64
CA GLU A 141 12.09 10.66 9.07
C GLU A 141 11.25 9.49 9.53
N PHE A 142 10.16 9.20 8.81
CA PHE A 142 9.28 8.06 9.12
C PHE A 142 10.05 6.73 9.13
N PHE A 143 10.83 6.42 8.09
CA PHE A 143 11.55 5.15 8.01
C PHE A 143 12.79 5.08 8.92
N ARG A 144 13.31 6.21 9.38
CA ARG A 144 14.36 6.25 10.42
C ARG A 144 13.81 5.75 11.76
N GLU A 145 12.58 6.12 12.12
CA GLU A 145 11.93 5.72 13.37
C GLU A 145 11.25 4.34 13.25
N HIS A 146 10.58 4.09 12.13
CA HIS A 146 9.68 2.94 11.95
C HIS A 146 10.13 2.01 10.81
N ARG A 147 11.38 1.55 10.85
CA ARG A 147 11.84 0.53 9.90
C ARG A 147 11.23 -0.84 10.19
N GLN A 148 10.81 -1.54 9.13
CA GLN A 148 10.40 -2.94 9.25
C GLN A 148 11.55 -3.78 9.81
N LYS A 149 11.36 -4.35 11.00
CA LYS A 149 12.34 -5.25 11.63
C LYS A 149 12.32 -6.61 10.92
N MET A 150 13.38 -6.93 10.20
CA MET A 150 13.63 -8.23 9.58
C MET A 150 15.10 -8.61 9.76
N SER A 151 15.41 -9.91 9.86
CA SER A 151 16.80 -10.36 9.82
C SER A 151 17.40 -10.10 8.43
N LYS A 152 18.72 -9.87 8.35
CA LYS A 152 19.42 -9.62 7.08
C LYS A 152 19.12 -10.69 6.02
N LEU A 153 19.06 -11.96 6.43
CA LEU A 153 18.71 -13.07 5.55
C LEU A 153 17.27 -12.95 5.01
N LYS A 154 16.29 -12.64 5.88
CA LYS A 154 14.90 -12.44 5.45
C LYS A 154 14.76 -11.23 4.53
N GLU A 155 15.46 -10.13 4.82
CA GLU A 155 15.50 -8.94 3.97
C GLU A 155 16.07 -9.27 2.58
N PHE A 156 17.18 -10.04 2.54
CA PHE A 156 17.78 -10.50 1.29
C PHE A 156 16.84 -11.40 0.49
N LEU A 157 16.24 -12.42 1.10
CA LEU A 157 15.30 -13.33 0.42
C LEU A 157 14.05 -12.59 -0.07
N TYR A 158 13.54 -11.66 0.73
CA TYR A 158 12.40 -10.85 0.35
C TYR A 158 12.71 -9.96 -0.85
N ARG A 159 13.86 -9.27 -0.83
CA ARG A 159 14.31 -8.40 -1.92
C ARG A 159 14.60 -9.17 -3.20
N ASN A 160 15.20 -10.35 -3.13
CA ASN A 160 15.61 -11.06 -4.34
C ASN A 160 14.56 -12.05 -4.86
N ILE A 161 13.63 -12.51 -4.02
CA ILE A 161 12.65 -13.56 -4.39
C ILE A 161 11.23 -13.12 -4.03
N GLY A 162 10.98 -12.84 -2.75
CA GLY A 162 9.63 -12.62 -2.21
C GLY A 162 8.85 -11.53 -2.95
N ARG A 163 9.45 -10.36 -3.16
CA ARG A 163 8.80 -9.25 -3.86
C ARG A 163 8.50 -9.57 -5.33
N HIS A 164 9.33 -10.35 -6.01
CA HIS A 164 9.12 -10.71 -7.41
C HIS A 164 7.98 -11.73 -7.56
N LEU A 165 7.91 -12.72 -6.65
CA LEU A 165 6.80 -13.67 -6.59
C LEU A 165 5.47 -12.97 -6.30
N MET A 166 5.45 -12.05 -5.33
CA MET A 166 4.27 -11.24 -5.02
C MET A 166 3.83 -10.42 -6.24
N ASN A 167 4.74 -9.71 -6.90
CA ASN A 167 4.41 -8.92 -8.09
C ASN A 167 3.92 -9.79 -9.26
N ARG A 168 4.47 -11.00 -9.44
CA ARG A 168 3.97 -11.95 -10.45
C ARG A 168 2.54 -12.40 -10.13
N ASN A 169 2.23 -12.65 -8.86
CA ASN A 169 0.88 -13.01 -8.44
C ASN A 169 -0.12 -11.85 -8.60
N VAL A 170 0.28 -10.62 -8.26
CA VAL A 170 -0.53 -9.41 -8.53
C VAL A 170 -0.82 -9.27 -10.03
N LYS A 171 0.18 -9.48 -10.90
CA LYS A 171 -0.02 -9.49 -12.36
C LYS A 171 -0.98 -10.59 -12.84
N ARG A 172 -1.00 -11.75 -12.18
CA ARG A 172 -1.96 -12.83 -12.49
C ARG A 172 -3.39 -12.44 -12.11
N ILE A 173 -3.58 -11.92 -10.90
CA ILE A 173 -4.88 -11.45 -10.42
C ILE A 173 -5.42 -10.35 -11.34
N ARG A 174 -4.59 -9.39 -11.76
CA ARG A 174 -4.97 -8.35 -12.73
C ARG A 174 -5.46 -8.90 -14.07
N LYS A 175 -5.02 -10.12 -14.44
CA LYS A 175 -5.47 -10.85 -15.64
C LYS A 175 -6.64 -11.82 -15.36
N GLY A 176 -7.14 -11.90 -14.13
CA GLY A 176 -8.19 -12.85 -13.73
C GLY A 176 -7.71 -14.30 -13.56
N LEU A 177 -6.41 -14.53 -13.33
CA LEU A 177 -5.75 -15.85 -13.20
C LEU A 177 -5.37 -16.23 -11.75
#